data_AF-A0A3E2T849-F1
#
_entry.id   AF-A0A3E2T849-F1
#
_cell.length_a   1.000
_cell.length_b   1.000
_cell.length_c   1.000
_cell.angle_alpha   90.00
_cell.angle_beta   90.00
_cell.angle_gamma   90.00
#
_symmetry.space_group_name_H-M   'P 1'
#
loop_
_entity.id
_entity.type
_entity.pdbx_description
1 polymer ?
#
loop_
_entity_poly.entity_id
_entity_poly.type
_entity_poly.pdbx_seq_one_letter_code
_entity_poly.pdbx_strand_id
1 'polypeptide(L)'
;FMTAALREELKQWLERLKREEALDPERYRNSGMLLRLPNGLAVEPVLIRKKFLKWQDAHPEFPRIVFHGLRHSSATYQLMISGGDIKAVQGTTGHASADMLVNTYAHIQQSSRVELGKKFENGFYAKPDPSSPQAVPAAGEPTISMTALLELLKDADPEMKAKLRLALLT
;
A
#
# COMPACT_ATOMS: atom_id res chain seq x y z
N PHE A 1 -10.39 -9.95 -9.88
CA PHE A 1 -9.21 -10.11 -9.01
C PHE A 1 -9.13 -11.56 -8.54
N MET A 2 -8.30 -12.38 -9.20
CA MET A 2 -7.92 -13.73 -8.75
C MET A 2 -6.60 -14.03 -9.43
N THR A 3 -5.56 -14.33 -8.66
CA THR A 3 -4.22 -14.59 -9.20
C THR A 3 -4.23 -15.87 -10.05
N ALA A 4 -3.29 -15.99 -10.99
CA ALA A 4 -3.16 -17.20 -11.79
C ALA A 4 -2.90 -18.44 -10.91
N ALA A 5 -2.07 -18.28 -9.87
CA ALA A 5 -1.79 -19.32 -8.88
C ALA A 5 -3.06 -19.78 -8.15
N LEU A 6 -3.84 -18.85 -7.57
CA LEU A 6 -5.08 -19.19 -6.87
C LEU A 6 -6.11 -19.86 -7.81
N ARG A 7 -6.20 -19.40 -9.05
CA ARG A 7 -7.06 -20.03 -10.06
C ARG A 7 -6.67 -21.48 -10.30
N GLU A 8 -5.37 -21.76 -10.39
CA GLU A 8 -4.87 -23.11 -10.64
C GLU A 8 -5.08 -24.02 -9.43
N GLU A 9 -4.82 -23.53 -8.22
CA GLU A 9 -5.14 -24.24 -6.97
C GLU A 9 -6.63 -24.60 -6.87
N LEU A 10 -7.53 -23.67 -7.23
CA LEU A 10 -8.97 -23.91 -7.24
C LEU A 10 -9.38 -24.96 -8.26
N LYS A 11 -8.77 -24.99 -9.45
CA LYS A 11 -9.03 -26.05 -10.44
C LYS A 11 -8.60 -27.41 -9.90
N GLN A 12 -7.40 -27.52 -9.34
CA GLN A 12 -6.90 -28.76 -8.75
C GLN A 12 -7.79 -29.23 -7.61
N TRP A 13 -8.26 -28.30 -6.79
CA TRP A 13 -9.22 -28.58 -5.72
C TRP A 13 -10.55 -29.11 -6.27
N LEU A 14 -11.12 -28.49 -7.30
CA LEU A 14 -12.37 -28.95 -7.93
C LEU A 14 -12.21 -30.35 -8.55
N GLU A 15 -11.09 -30.65 -9.21
CA GLU A 15 -10.81 -32.00 -9.73
C GLU A 15 -10.66 -33.04 -8.63
N ARG A 16 -10.07 -32.67 -7.50
CA ARG A 16 -10.05 -33.53 -6.31
C ARG A 16 -11.47 -33.80 -5.80
N LEU A 17 -12.32 -32.78 -5.71
CA LEU A 17 -13.68 -32.96 -5.24
C LEU A 17 -14.52 -33.86 -6.16
N LYS A 18 -14.33 -33.76 -7.49
CA LYS A 18 -14.95 -34.69 -8.47
C LYS A 18 -14.52 -36.14 -8.23
N ARG A 19 -13.24 -36.36 -7.93
CA ARG A 19 -12.73 -37.70 -7.59
C ARG A 19 -13.33 -38.21 -6.28
N GLU A 20 -13.45 -37.36 -5.26
CA GLU A 20 -14.08 -37.73 -3.99
C GLU A 20 -15.56 -38.11 -4.17
N GLU A 21 -16.30 -37.39 -5.02
CA GLU A 21 -17.69 -37.69 -5.38
C GLU A 21 -17.84 -39.03 -6.11
N ALA A 22 -16.86 -39.39 -6.94
CA ALA A 22 -16.85 -40.66 -7.67
C ALA A 22 -16.48 -41.89 -6.81
N LEU A 23 -15.90 -41.71 -5.62
CA LEU A 23 -15.45 -42.83 -4.77
C LEU A 23 -16.62 -43.60 -4.13
N ASP A 24 -17.68 -42.90 -3.71
CA ASP A 24 -18.85 -43.50 -3.07
C ASP A 24 -20.12 -42.72 -3.45
N PRO A 25 -20.63 -42.91 -4.67
CA PRO A 25 -21.76 -42.14 -5.19
C PRO A 25 -23.06 -42.34 -4.39
N GLU A 26 -23.20 -43.46 -3.68
CA GLU A 26 -24.40 -43.76 -2.90
C GLU A 26 -24.46 -42.97 -1.59
N ARG A 27 -23.30 -42.75 -0.95
CA ARG A 27 -23.22 -42.03 0.33
C ARG A 27 -22.84 -40.57 0.18
N TYR A 28 -22.21 -40.20 -0.92
CA TYR A 28 -21.79 -38.83 -1.17
C TYR A 28 -22.99 -37.92 -1.45
N ARG A 29 -23.05 -36.77 -0.77
CA ARG A 29 -24.10 -35.76 -0.97
C ARG A 29 -23.48 -34.42 -1.29
N ASN A 30 -23.44 -34.08 -2.56
CA ASN A 30 -22.89 -32.82 -3.04
C ASN A 30 -23.69 -31.62 -2.53
N SER A 31 -23.18 -30.91 -1.52
CA SER A 31 -23.84 -29.73 -0.97
C SER A 31 -23.69 -28.47 -1.84
N GLY A 32 -23.01 -28.54 -2.99
CA GLY A 32 -22.68 -27.39 -3.84
C GLY A 32 -21.62 -26.44 -3.25
N MET A 33 -21.07 -26.73 -2.06
CA MET A 33 -20.11 -25.86 -1.37
C MET A 33 -18.68 -26.18 -1.82
N LEU A 34 -17.86 -25.14 -1.97
CA LEU A 34 -16.44 -25.30 -2.29
C LEU A 34 -15.67 -26.04 -1.18
N LEU A 35 -15.99 -25.72 0.08
CA LEU A 35 -15.48 -26.41 1.25
C LEU A 35 -16.53 -27.40 1.75
N ARG A 36 -16.21 -28.68 1.62
CA ARG A 36 -17.09 -29.80 2.01
C ARG A 36 -16.32 -30.88 2.74
N LEU A 37 -17.06 -31.66 3.51
CA LEU A 37 -16.59 -32.86 4.17
C LEU A 37 -16.39 -33.97 3.13
N PRO A 38 -15.64 -35.05 3.46
CA PRO A 38 -15.42 -36.17 2.53
C PRO A 38 -16.70 -36.84 2.02
N ASN A 39 -17.81 -36.74 2.76
CA ASN A 39 -19.13 -37.22 2.35
C ASN A 39 -19.92 -36.20 1.50
N GLY A 40 -19.30 -35.10 1.07
CA GLY A 40 -19.90 -34.07 0.23
C GLY A 40 -20.69 -32.99 0.97
N LEU A 41 -20.98 -33.18 2.26
CA LEU A 41 -21.76 -32.23 3.05
C LEU A 41 -20.98 -30.94 3.34
N ALA A 42 -21.70 -29.85 3.56
CA ALA A 42 -21.11 -28.57 3.93
C ALA A 42 -20.30 -28.68 5.24
N VAL A 43 -19.18 -27.98 5.31
CA VAL A 43 -18.39 -27.89 6.55
C VAL A 43 -19.00 -26.83 7.45
N GLU A 44 -19.37 -27.21 8.68
CA GLU A 44 -19.75 -26.22 9.69
C GLU A 44 -18.57 -25.29 10.04
N PRO A 45 -18.78 -23.97 10.20
CA PRO A 45 -17.70 -23.03 10.50
C PRO A 45 -16.85 -23.41 11.73
N VAL A 46 -17.49 -23.99 12.75
CA VAL A 46 -16.81 -24.45 13.98
C VAL A 46 -15.78 -25.54 13.68
N LEU A 47 -16.04 -26.42 12.71
CA LEU A 47 -15.11 -27.48 12.32
C LEU A 47 -13.87 -26.92 11.62
N ILE A 48 -14.01 -25.84 10.85
CA ILE A 48 -12.86 -25.17 10.22
C ILE A 48 -11.91 -24.66 11.31
N ARG A 49 -12.45 -23.99 12.33
CA ARG A 49 -11.66 -23.51 13.47
C ARG A 49 -10.96 -24.65 14.21
N LYS A 50 -11.67 -25.74 14.50
CA LYS A 50 -11.08 -26.92 15.18
C LYS A 50 -9.98 -27.57 14.36
N LYS A 51 -10.20 -27.76 13.05
CA LYS A 51 -9.18 -28.30 12.12
C LYS A 51 -7.96 -27.38 12.06
N PHE A 52 -8.16 -26.07 12.03
CA PHE A 52 -7.07 -25.11 12.02
C PHE A 52 -6.24 -25.15 13.31
N LEU A 53 -6.88 -25.27 14.48
CA LEU A 53 -6.17 -25.43 15.75
C LEU A 53 -5.36 -26.73 15.79
N LYS A 54 -5.97 -27.85 15.39
CA LYS A 54 -5.29 -29.15 15.32
C LYS A 54 -4.10 -29.12 14.35
N TRP A 55 -4.24 -28.42 13.22
CA TRP A 55 -3.13 -28.22 12.28
C TRP A 55 -2.01 -27.41 12.92
N GLN A 56 -2.30 -26.31 13.62
CA GLN A 56 -1.29 -25.53 14.33
C GLN A 56 -0.60 -26.31 15.46
N ASP A 57 -1.34 -27.15 16.18
CA ASP A 57 -0.77 -28.04 17.21
C ASP A 57 0.30 -28.98 16.61
N ALA A 58 0.13 -29.37 15.34
CA ALA A 58 1.06 -30.23 14.62
C ALA A 58 2.22 -29.48 13.93
N HIS A 59 2.17 -28.14 13.87
CA HIS A 59 3.19 -27.31 13.21
C HIS A 59 3.68 -26.21 14.16
N PRO A 60 4.42 -26.57 15.23
CA PRO A 60 4.90 -25.63 16.24
C PRO A 60 5.91 -24.61 15.71
N GLU A 61 6.46 -24.81 14.52
CA GLU A 61 7.33 -23.86 13.83
C GLU A 61 6.62 -22.57 13.43
N PHE A 62 5.29 -22.57 13.34
CA PHE A 62 4.50 -21.38 13.03
C PHE A 62 3.94 -20.73 14.30
N PRO A 63 3.87 -19.38 14.35
CA PRO A 63 3.21 -18.68 15.44
C PRO A 63 1.76 -19.09 15.59
N ARG A 64 1.32 -19.30 16.82
CA ARG A 64 -0.08 -19.63 17.10
C ARG A 64 -0.97 -18.41 16.90
N ILE A 65 -1.93 -18.52 15.99
CA ILE A 65 -2.91 -17.48 15.66
C ILE A 65 -4.35 -18.02 15.69
N VAL A 66 -5.30 -17.11 15.88
CA VAL A 66 -6.73 -17.43 15.67
C VAL A 66 -7.06 -17.46 14.18
N PHE A 67 -8.14 -18.14 13.79
CA PHE A 67 -8.50 -18.30 12.37
C PHE A 67 -8.72 -16.97 11.64
N HIS A 68 -9.33 -15.98 12.31
CA HIS A 68 -9.47 -14.63 11.75
C HIS A 68 -8.12 -13.92 11.53
N GLY A 69 -7.06 -14.33 12.26
CA GLY A 69 -5.70 -13.83 12.09
C GLY A 69 -5.15 -14.03 10.68
N LEU A 70 -5.61 -15.04 9.93
CA LEU A 70 -5.24 -15.22 8.52
C LEU A 70 -5.68 -14.02 7.66
N ARG A 71 -6.87 -13.47 7.91
CA ARG A 71 -7.38 -12.28 7.20
C ARG A 71 -6.59 -11.04 7.58
N HIS A 72 -6.24 -10.88 8.86
CA HIS A 72 -5.37 -9.79 9.31
C HIS A 72 -4.00 -9.84 8.65
N SER A 73 -3.31 -10.98 8.71
CA SER A 73 -1.99 -11.14 8.09
C SER A 73 -2.03 -10.90 6.58
N SER A 74 -3.08 -11.34 5.90
CA SER A 74 -3.27 -11.07 4.47
C SER A 74 -3.44 -9.57 4.19
N ALA A 75 -4.24 -8.85 4.98
CA ALA A 75 -4.43 -7.41 4.83
C ALA A 75 -3.12 -6.64 5.08
N THR A 76 -2.39 -7.00 6.14
CA THR A 76 -1.09 -6.42 6.45
C THR A 76 -0.09 -6.65 5.32
N TYR A 77 -0.01 -7.88 4.79
CA TYR A 77 0.86 -8.20 3.68
C TYR A 77 0.53 -7.40 2.42
N GLN A 78 -0.76 -7.28 2.09
CA GLN A 78 -1.22 -6.48 0.95
C GLN A 78 -0.86 -5.00 1.09
N LEU A 79 -0.96 -4.43 2.30
CA LEU A 79 -0.52 -3.05 2.57
C LEU A 79 0.99 -2.88 2.42
N MET A 80 1.77 -3.85 2.91
CA MET A 80 3.23 -3.81 2.81
C MET A 80 3.68 -3.81 1.35
N ILE A 81 3.14 -4.72 0.53
CA ILE A 81 3.55 -4.82 -0.88
C ILE A 81 2.96 -3.69 -1.75
N SER A 82 1.87 -3.04 -1.32
CA SER A 82 1.31 -1.87 -2.02
C SER A 82 1.99 -0.55 -1.63
N GLY A 83 2.96 -0.57 -0.70
CA GLY A 83 3.60 0.64 -0.19
C GLY A 83 2.67 1.50 0.67
N GLY A 84 1.63 0.90 1.27
CA GLY A 84 0.66 1.60 2.10
C GLY A 84 -0.53 2.20 1.34
N ASP A 85 -0.83 1.74 0.12
CA ASP A 85 -2.05 2.10 -0.59
C ASP A 85 -3.28 1.45 0.08
N ILE A 86 -3.86 2.17 1.04
CA ILE A 86 -5.02 1.73 1.81
C ILE A 86 -6.26 1.56 0.91
N LYS A 87 -6.43 2.39 -0.13
CA LYS A 87 -7.59 2.31 -1.03
C LYS A 87 -7.57 1.02 -1.84
N ALA A 88 -6.40 0.62 -2.34
CA ALA A 88 -6.24 -0.64 -3.05
C ALA A 88 -6.54 -1.87 -2.15
N VAL A 89 -6.18 -1.82 -0.87
CA VAL A 89 -6.35 -2.95 0.08
C VAL A 89 -7.74 -2.97 0.74
N GLN A 90 -8.40 -1.83 0.88
CA GLN A 90 -9.75 -1.76 1.45
C GLN A 90 -10.76 -2.54 0.60
N GLY A 91 -10.65 -2.46 -0.73
CA GLY A 91 -11.53 -3.16 -1.66
C GLY A 91 -11.41 -4.69 -1.63
N THR A 92 -10.24 -5.24 -1.25
CA THR A 92 -9.99 -6.69 -1.21
C THR A 92 -10.35 -7.32 0.13
N THR A 93 -10.29 -6.54 1.22
CA THR A 93 -10.53 -7.09 2.56
C THR A 93 -11.99 -7.07 2.98
N GLY A 94 -12.90 -6.42 2.25
CA GLY A 94 -14.34 -6.44 2.53
C GLY A 94 -14.73 -5.91 3.92
N HIS A 95 -13.90 -5.06 4.54
CA HIS A 95 -14.23 -4.39 5.80
C HIS A 95 -15.08 -3.14 5.51
N ALA A 96 -16.16 -2.95 6.27
CA ALA A 96 -16.98 -1.75 6.21
C ALA A 96 -16.25 -0.49 6.74
N SER A 97 -15.17 -0.64 7.51
CA SER A 97 -14.35 0.48 7.98
C SER A 97 -12.85 0.23 7.85
N ALA A 98 -12.13 1.29 7.51
CA ALA A 98 -10.66 1.34 7.44
C ALA A 98 -9.99 1.34 8.82
N ASP A 99 -10.75 1.57 9.90
CA ASP A 99 -10.22 1.83 11.24
C ASP A 99 -9.48 0.64 11.88
N MET A 100 -9.89 -0.60 11.59
CA MET A 100 -9.19 -1.77 12.12
C MET A 100 -7.84 -2.02 11.40
N LEU A 101 -7.76 -1.64 10.12
CA LEU A 101 -6.54 -1.72 9.31
C LEU A 101 -5.50 -0.68 9.80
N VAL A 102 -5.96 0.55 10.03
CA VAL A 102 -5.10 1.70 10.39
C VAL A 102 -4.45 1.51 11.76
N ASN A 103 -5.17 1.02 12.77
CA ASN A 103 -4.62 0.86 14.12
C ASN A 103 -3.54 -0.24 14.23
N THR A 104 -3.66 -1.32 13.46
CA THR A 104 -2.63 -2.39 13.41
C THR A 104 -1.43 -1.96 12.54
N TYR A 105 -1.70 -1.20 11.48
CA TYR A 105 -0.68 -0.77 10.52
C TYR A 105 0.12 0.47 10.96
N ALA A 106 -0.45 1.35 11.79
CA ALA A 106 0.23 2.53 12.32
C ALA A 106 1.58 2.17 12.98
N HIS A 107 1.68 0.97 13.57
CA HIS A 107 2.90 0.47 14.20
C HIS A 107 3.96 -0.03 13.20
N ILE A 108 3.55 -0.53 12.03
CA ILE A 108 4.41 -1.10 10.98
C ILE A 108 4.97 0.02 10.07
N GLN A 109 4.24 1.12 9.95
CA GLN A 109 4.53 2.19 8.99
C GLN A 109 5.68 3.13 9.39
N GLN A 110 6.40 2.90 10.50
CA GLN A 110 7.47 3.80 10.96
C GLN A 110 8.59 3.96 9.92
N SER A 111 8.99 2.87 9.26
CA SER A 111 9.97 2.90 8.16
C SER A 111 9.45 3.66 6.94
N SER A 112 8.20 3.43 6.56
CA SER A 112 7.53 4.13 5.44
C SER A 112 7.36 5.63 5.71
N ARG A 113 7.12 6.04 6.96
CA ARG A 113 7.09 7.46 7.38
C ARG A 113 8.46 8.12 7.25
N VAL A 114 9.53 7.42 7.64
CA VAL A 114 10.91 7.90 7.49
C VAL A 114 11.28 8.03 6.01
N GLU A 115 10.94 7.06 5.18
CA GLU A 115 11.16 7.13 3.72
C GLU A 115 10.34 8.23 3.06
N LEU A 116 9.10 8.43 3.49
CA LEU A 116 8.26 9.53 3.01
C LEU A 116 8.87 10.89 3.37
N GLY A 117 9.37 11.04 4.60
CA GLY A 117 10.11 12.23 5.02
C GLY A 117 11.33 12.49 4.15
N LYS A 118 12.13 11.45 3.83
CA LYS A 118 13.28 11.59 2.92
C LYS A 118 12.87 11.95 1.49
N LYS A 119 11.80 11.36 0.96
CA LYS A 119 11.27 11.69 -0.38
C LYS A 119 10.74 13.11 -0.43
N PHE A 120 10.06 13.57 0.62
CA PHE A 120 9.57 14.94 0.73
C PHE A 120 10.74 15.92 0.83
N GLU A 121 11.74 15.63 1.65
CA GLU A 121 12.97 16.42 1.73
C GLU A 121 13.64 16.54 0.36
N ASN A 122 13.84 15.42 -0.34
CA ASN A 122 14.48 15.39 -1.66
C ASN A 122 13.61 15.95 -2.79
N GLY A 123 12.30 16.05 -2.63
CA GLY A 123 11.40 16.53 -3.68
C GLY A 123 11.00 17.99 -3.51
N PHE A 124 10.81 18.41 -2.26
CA PHE A 124 10.32 19.74 -1.90
C PHE A 124 11.46 20.67 -1.46
N TYR A 125 12.46 20.15 -0.74
CA TYR A 125 13.60 20.91 -0.23
C TYR A 125 14.91 20.66 -0.99
N ALA A 126 14.91 19.80 -2.00
CA ALA A 126 16.07 19.68 -2.88
C ALA A 126 16.37 21.03 -3.51
N LYS A 127 17.52 21.60 -3.13
CA LYS A 127 18.09 22.74 -3.81
C LYS A 127 18.43 22.27 -5.23
N PRO A 128 18.14 23.06 -6.29
CA PRO A 128 18.61 22.74 -7.61
C PRO A 128 20.13 22.58 -7.55
N ASP A 129 20.61 21.42 -7.98
CA ASP A 129 22.02 21.11 -8.05
C ASP A 129 22.66 22.05 -9.09
N PRO A 130 23.62 22.91 -8.75
CA PRO A 130 24.28 23.80 -9.70
C PRO A 130 25.12 23.03 -10.76
N SER A 131 25.17 21.70 -10.68
CA SER A 131 26.10 20.85 -11.44
C SER A 131 25.46 20.02 -12.57
N SER A 132 24.13 20.03 -12.76
CA SER A 132 23.50 19.17 -13.77
C SER A 132 22.97 19.98 -14.98
N PRO A 133 23.59 19.84 -16.17
CA PRO A 133 23.17 20.53 -17.38
C PRO A 133 22.01 19.79 -18.04
N GLN A 134 20.84 19.75 -17.39
CA GLN A 134 19.60 19.33 -18.04
C GLN A 134 18.38 19.91 -17.32
N ALA A 135 18.19 21.22 -17.52
CA ALA A 135 16.87 21.82 -17.45
C ALA A 135 16.63 22.53 -18.79
N VAL A 136 15.72 21.96 -19.57
CA VAL A 136 15.04 22.65 -20.66
C VAL A 136 14.56 24.02 -20.15
N PRO A 137 14.88 25.13 -20.83
CA PRO A 137 14.41 26.43 -20.40
C PRO A 137 12.92 26.52 -20.69
N ALA A 138 12.09 26.47 -19.64
CA ALA A 138 10.75 27.02 -19.70
C ALA A 138 10.92 28.54 -19.83
N ALA A 139 10.78 29.02 -21.07
CA ALA A 139 10.71 30.42 -21.37
C ALA A 139 9.59 31.08 -20.55
N GLY A 140 9.94 32.16 -19.85
CA GLY A 140 8.95 33.21 -19.55
C GLY A 140 8.77 33.64 -18.10
N GLU A 141 9.85 33.97 -17.37
CA GLU A 141 9.81 35.08 -16.40
C GLU A 141 11.18 35.77 -16.38
N PRO A 142 11.29 37.10 -16.61
CA PRO A 142 12.55 37.79 -16.46
C PRO A 142 12.87 37.87 -14.97
N THR A 143 13.65 36.90 -14.47
CA THR A 143 14.24 37.02 -13.15
C THR A 143 15.33 38.09 -13.24
N ILE A 144 14.99 39.32 -12.84
CA ILE A 144 15.98 40.40 -12.72
C ILE A 144 16.94 39.98 -11.62
N SER A 145 18.17 39.64 -11.99
CA SER A 145 19.22 39.34 -11.02
C SER A 145 19.44 40.55 -10.12
N MET A 146 19.53 40.33 -8.80
CA MET A 146 19.81 41.37 -7.80
C MET A 146 21.07 42.17 -8.15
N THR A 147 22.06 41.54 -8.80
CA THR A 147 23.27 42.22 -9.30
C THR A 147 23.00 43.15 -10.48
N ALA A 148 22.12 42.78 -11.40
CA ALA A 148 21.72 43.63 -12.52
C ALA A 148 20.90 44.85 -12.03
N LEU A 149 20.07 44.65 -11.01
CA LEU A 149 19.34 45.74 -10.34
C LEU A 149 20.32 46.75 -9.71
N LEU A 150 21.38 46.24 -9.06
CA LEU A 150 22.41 47.07 -8.42
C LEU A 150 23.28 47.84 -9.43
N GLU A 151 23.57 47.27 -10.60
CA GLU A 151 24.28 48.01 -11.66
C GLU A 151 23.41 49.11 -12.27
N LEU A 152 22.14 48.83 -12.55
CA LEU A 152 21.20 49.83 -13.07
C LEU A 152 21.02 51.00 -12.09
N LEU A 153 21.07 50.71 -10.79
CA LEU A 153 21.02 51.69 -9.72
C LEU A 153 22.32 52.50 -9.56
N LYS A 154 23.46 52.08 -10.11
CA LYS A 154 24.68 52.91 -10.06
C LYS A 154 24.56 54.13 -10.97
N ASP A 155 23.95 53.96 -12.14
CA ASP A 155 23.82 55.01 -13.16
C ASP A 155 22.49 55.79 -13.08
N ALA A 156 21.58 55.39 -12.20
CA ALA A 156 20.29 56.06 -12.03
C ALA A 156 20.40 57.48 -11.42
N ASP A 157 19.51 58.37 -11.85
CA ASP A 157 19.41 59.75 -11.36
C ASP A 157 19.26 59.83 -9.83
N PRO A 158 19.82 60.87 -9.18
CA PRO A 158 19.82 61.02 -7.71
C PRO A 158 18.41 60.97 -7.09
N GLU A 159 17.41 61.49 -7.81
CA GLU A 159 16.02 61.50 -7.36
C GLU A 159 15.41 60.08 -7.31
N MET A 160 15.78 59.22 -8.26
CA MET A 160 15.31 57.84 -8.35
C MET A 160 15.92 56.98 -7.24
N LYS A 161 17.21 57.22 -6.92
CA LYS A 161 17.90 56.61 -5.77
C LYS A 161 17.26 57.01 -4.43
N ALA A 162 16.83 58.27 -4.30
CA ALA A 162 16.19 58.75 -3.07
C ALA A 162 14.81 58.11 -2.83
N LYS A 163 13.99 57.99 -3.88
CA LYS A 163 12.68 57.31 -3.81
C LYS A 163 12.82 55.83 -3.44
N LEU A 164 13.83 55.14 -3.99
CA LEU A 164 14.08 53.73 -3.68
C LEU A 164 14.55 53.52 -2.24
N ARG A 165 15.39 54.41 -1.71
CA ARG A 165 15.80 54.38 -0.29
C ARG A 165 14.61 54.56 0.65
N LEU A 166 13.68 55.45 0.34
CA LEU A 166 12.49 55.67 1.16
C LEU A 166 11.61 54.42 1.18
N ALA A 167 11.43 53.74 0.04
CA ALA A 167 10.62 52.53 -0.06
C ALA A 167 11.22 51.32 0.69
N LEU A 168 12.55 51.24 0.82
CA LEU A 168 13.25 50.16 1.52
C LEU A 168 13.35 50.36 3.05
N LEU A 169 12.97 51.54 3.55
CA LEU A 169 13.00 51.89 4.98
C LEU A 169 11.61 51.83 5.65
N THR A 170 10.57 51.45 4.91
CA THR A 170 9.21 51.12 5.38
C THR A 170 8.97 49.63 5.32
#